data_AF-A0A8S1H978-F1
#
_entry.id   AF-A0A8S1H978-F1
#
_cell.length_a   1.000
_cell.length_b   1.000
_cell.length_c   1.000
_cell.angle_alpha   90.00
_cell.angle_beta   90.00
_cell.angle_gamma   90.00
#
_symmetry.space_group_name_H-M   'P 1'
#
loop_
_entity.id
_entity.type
_entity.pdbx_description
1 polymer ?
#
loop_
_entity_poly.entity_id
_entity_poly.type
_entity_poly.pdbx_seq_one_letter_code
_entity_poly.pdbx_strand_id
1 'polypeptide(L)'
;MDNCNRRLQLQILIFPASRRVSRRPIAIGRGLTSLLPVFRTAHAASRFGSPSCAEKAPQNPSSRAFCLVSRLSFGVMQIWCMEPYPCGDRRLPHHVFPPKKLSPDQLAQKTGVQYFKVDLDDTVAMKKRLSRVKAERNVSSSDVFTISESIADFNDKLEEFYEPQQRADDVVSLVIDGSCYYDVEPEEDEWIRVQLERGDLLVIPKGLSHRFTTTPKNFVQMQRFFSKKPDTQG
;
A
#
# COMPACT_ATOMS: atom_id res chain seq x y z
N MET A 1 4.80 34.76 25.18
CA MET A 1 4.76 35.00 26.62
C MET A 1 3.66 34.11 27.19
N ASP A 2 3.84 33.06 27.98
CA ASP A 2 4.97 32.32 28.50
C ASP A 2 4.35 31.04 29.12
N ASN A 3 4.88 29.85 28.80
CA ASN A 3 5.30 28.88 29.81
C ASN A 3 5.82 27.61 29.12
N CYS A 4 7.09 27.69 28.75
CA CYS A 4 7.89 26.56 28.34
C CYS A 4 9.08 26.49 29.31
N ASN A 5 8.99 25.74 30.42
CA ASN A 5 10.16 25.11 31.05
C ASN A 5 9.84 24.18 32.24
N ARG A 6 10.74 23.20 32.43
CA ARG A 6 10.94 22.24 33.54
C ARG A 6 10.08 20.97 33.44
N ARG A 7 10.64 19.75 33.38
CA ARG A 7 11.80 19.18 34.08
C ARG A 7 12.46 18.07 33.25
N LEU A 8 13.78 18.19 33.09
CA LEU A 8 14.70 17.07 32.91
C LEU A 8 14.78 16.27 34.23
N GLN A 9 14.64 14.95 34.17
CA GLN A 9 15.40 14.05 35.03
C GLN A 9 15.84 12.82 34.24
N LEU A 10 17.17 12.71 34.11
CA LEU A 10 17.91 11.52 33.74
C LEU A 10 17.63 10.41 34.76
N GLN A 11 17.42 9.18 34.27
CA GLN A 11 17.85 8.00 35.00
C GLN A 11 18.58 7.06 34.06
N ILE A 12 19.90 7.08 34.21
CA ILE A 12 20.87 6.15 33.64
C ILE A 12 20.73 4.85 34.44
N LEU A 13 20.40 3.75 33.76
CA LEU A 13 20.63 2.40 34.30
C LEU A 13 21.60 1.64 33.40
N ILE A 14 22.72 1.32 34.03
CA ILE A 14 23.89 0.60 33.54
C ILE A 14 23.58 -0.90 33.58
N PHE A 15 23.79 -1.64 32.50
CA PHE A 15 24.02 -3.09 32.52
C PHE A 15 25.15 -3.50 31.54
N PRO A 16 25.86 -4.61 31.82
CA PRO A 16 27.28 -4.76 31.48
C PRO A 16 27.57 -5.48 30.16
N ALA A 17 28.81 -5.29 29.71
CA ALA A 17 29.42 -5.81 28.49
C ALA A 17 29.81 -7.30 28.54
N SER A 18 29.62 -8.02 27.42
CA SER A 18 30.46 -9.12 26.87
C SER A 18 29.70 -9.78 25.69
N ARG A 19 30.25 -10.21 24.55
CA ARG A 19 31.61 -10.61 24.15
C ARG A 19 31.86 -10.27 22.68
N ARG A 20 33.12 -9.93 22.37
CA ARG A 20 33.72 -9.85 21.04
C ARG A 20 33.79 -11.23 20.38
N VAL A 21 33.47 -11.29 19.09
CA VAL A 21 34.10 -12.25 18.16
C VAL A 21 34.67 -11.44 16.99
N SER A 22 36.00 -11.39 16.94
CA SER A 22 36.74 -10.85 15.80
C SER A 22 37.11 -12.03 14.90
N ARG A 23 36.86 -11.93 13.58
CA ARG A 23 37.73 -12.56 12.57
C ARG A 23 37.88 -11.64 11.36
N ARG A 24 39.13 -11.64 10.88
CA ARG A 24 39.84 -10.64 10.08
C ARG A 24 39.41 -10.59 8.61
N PRO A 25 39.74 -9.50 7.89
CA PRO A 25 39.66 -9.44 6.43
C PRO A 25 40.88 -10.12 5.79
N ILE A 26 40.69 -10.71 4.62
CA ILE A 26 41.77 -11.17 3.72
C ILE A 26 41.72 -10.28 2.48
N ALA A 27 42.88 -9.77 2.10
CA ALA A 27 43.10 -9.04 0.86
C ALA A 27 44.23 -9.71 0.05
N ILE A 28 44.25 -9.36 -1.23
CA ILE A 28 45.38 -9.32 -2.20
C ILE A 28 45.46 -10.47 -3.23
N GLY A 29 45.46 -10.04 -4.51
CA GLY A 29 46.05 -10.71 -5.69
C GLY A 29 45.44 -10.11 -6.98
N ARG A 30 45.91 -8.98 -7.53
CA ARG A 30 47.01 -8.76 -8.52
C ARG A 30 46.94 -9.59 -9.82
N GLY A 31 47.00 -8.87 -10.95
CA GLY A 31 47.34 -9.33 -12.31
C GLY A 31 46.11 -9.58 -13.19
N LEU A 32 46.05 -9.24 -14.49
CA LEU A 32 47.07 -8.85 -15.43
C LEU A 32 46.39 -8.18 -16.66
N THR A 33 47.15 -7.32 -17.30
CA THR A 33 47.00 -6.66 -18.60
C THR A 33 46.56 -7.55 -19.78
N SER A 34 45.80 -7.01 -20.74
CA SER A 34 46.14 -7.01 -22.20
C SER A 34 44.97 -6.43 -23.02
N LEU A 35 45.21 -5.33 -23.72
CA LEU A 35 45.38 -5.23 -25.19
C LEU A 35 44.06 -4.97 -25.94
N LEU A 36 43.87 -3.68 -26.26
CA LEU A 36 43.20 -3.23 -27.48
C LEU A 36 43.88 -3.83 -28.73
N PRO A 37 43.15 -3.95 -29.84
CA PRO A 37 43.65 -3.24 -31.00
C PRO A 37 42.57 -2.40 -31.71
N VAL A 38 43.14 -1.44 -32.43
CA VAL A 38 42.56 -0.34 -33.18
C VAL A 38 42.38 -0.76 -34.65
N PHE A 39 41.59 0.03 -35.39
CA PHE A 39 41.49 0.15 -36.86
C PHE A 39 40.59 -0.88 -37.56
N ARG A 40 39.77 -0.54 -38.57
CA ARG A 40 39.76 0.60 -39.50
C ARG A 40 38.38 0.69 -40.20
N THR A 41 37.90 1.92 -40.38
CA THR A 41 37.25 2.51 -41.58
C THR A 41 36.52 1.62 -42.60
N ALA A 42 35.30 1.99 -43.03
CA ALA A 42 35.05 2.90 -44.16
C ALA A 42 33.62 2.77 -44.75
N HIS A 43 33.10 3.93 -45.19
CA HIS A 43 32.20 4.18 -46.33
C HIS A 43 30.73 3.70 -46.26
N ALA A 44 29.79 4.65 -46.21
CA ALA A 44 29.09 5.30 -47.36
C ALA A 44 27.72 4.61 -47.56
N ALA A 45 26.61 5.22 -47.97
CA ALA A 45 26.34 6.48 -48.63
C ALA A 45 24.88 6.92 -48.35
N SER A 46 24.60 8.16 -48.74
CA SER A 46 23.34 8.91 -48.77
C SER A 46 22.11 8.21 -49.39
N ARG A 47 20.91 8.68 -48.99
CA ARG A 47 19.86 9.34 -49.83
C ARG A 47 18.61 9.54 -48.94
N PHE A 48 18.26 10.76 -48.52
CA PHE A 48 17.29 11.68 -49.15
C PHE A 48 16.02 11.04 -49.71
N GLY A 49 14.86 11.43 -49.16
CA GLY A 49 13.55 11.18 -49.77
C GLY A 49 12.35 11.35 -48.83
N SER A 50 11.99 12.58 -48.47
CA SER A 50 10.59 12.99 -48.28
C SER A 50 10.21 13.79 -49.54
N PRO A 51 8.98 13.68 -50.10
CA PRO A 51 7.88 14.49 -49.56
C PRO A 51 6.45 13.92 -49.74
N SER A 52 5.53 14.50 -48.97
CA SER A 52 4.16 14.94 -49.33
C SER A 52 3.17 13.98 -50.04
N CYS A 53 2.02 13.76 -49.40
CA CYS A 53 0.65 13.92 -49.96
C CYS A 53 -0.37 13.58 -48.85
N ALA A 54 -1.08 14.57 -48.31
CA ALA A 54 -2.40 14.99 -48.76
C ALA A 54 -3.53 13.98 -48.43
N GLU A 55 -4.14 14.22 -47.28
CA GLU A 55 -5.59 14.43 -47.11
C GLU A 55 -6.56 13.51 -47.87
N LYS A 56 -7.30 12.70 -47.10
CA LYS A 56 -8.70 12.34 -47.39
C LYS A 56 -9.41 11.87 -46.11
N ALA A 57 -10.30 12.71 -45.61
CA ALA A 57 -11.32 12.35 -44.63
C ALA A 57 -12.42 11.50 -45.30
N PRO A 58 -12.93 10.43 -44.65
CA PRO A 58 -14.22 9.88 -45.02
C PRO A 58 -15.33 10.57 -44.23
N GLN A 59 -16.31 11.09 -44.97
CA GLN A 59 -17.56 11.59 -44.47
C GLN A 59 -18.44 10.44 -43.96
N ASN A 60 -18.97 10.63 -42.74
CA ASN A 60 -20.16 10.08 -42.08
C ASN A 60 -20.83 8.81 -42.68
N PRO A 61 -21.21 7.85 -41.80
CA PRO A 61 -22.65 7.72 -41.59
C PRO A 61 -23.06 7.49 -40.12
N SER A 62 -24.03 8.30 -39.72
CA SER A 62 -25.19 7.96 -38.89
C SER A 62 -25.04 6.93 -37.76
N SER A 63 -25.25 7.44 -36.55
CA SER A 63 -26.11 6.84 -35.53
C SER A 63 -25.72 5.46 -35.00
N ARG A 64 -24.64 5.44 -34.21
CA ARG A 64 -24.50 4.58 -33.02
C ARG A 64 -23.39 5.11 -32.11
N ALA A 65 -23.46 6.41 -31.81
CA ALA A 65 -22.65 7.05 -30.78
C ALA A 65 -23.47 7.13 -29.49
N PHE A 66 -23.69 5.99 -28.82
CA PHE A 66 -24.12 5.98 -27.42
C PHE A 66 -23.57 4.70 -26.77
N CYS A 67 -22.87 4.89 -25.64
CA CYS A 67 -22.32 3.87 -24.72
C CYS A 67 -20.92 3.27 -24.97
N LEU A 68 -19.93 4.13 -25.27
CA LEU A 68 -18.56 4.00 -24.75
C LEU A 68 -18.19 5.44 -24.35
N VAL A 69 -17.91 5.84 -23.12
CA VAL A 69 -16.97 5.30 -22.13
C VAL A 69 -17.36 5.91 -20.78
N SER A 70 -18.13 5.22 -19.93
CA SER A 70 -17.98 5.40 -18.49
C SER A 70 -16.94 4.39 -18.03
N ARG A 71 -15.67 4.60 -18.43
CA ARG A 71 -14.56 4.03 -17.69
C ARG A 71 -14.65 4.71 -16.33
N LEU A 72 -15.26 4.01 -15.37
CA LEU A 72 -15.09 4.27 -13.96
C LEU A 72 -13.59 4.47 -13.77
N SER A 73 -13.20 5.72 -13.52
CA SER A 73 -11.85 6.07 -13.12
C SER A 73 -11.69 5.53 -11.71
N PHE A 74 -11.45 4.21 -11.62
CA PHE A 74 -11.08 3.58 -10.37
C PHE A 74 -9.79 4.25 -9.91
N GLY A 75 -9.87 4.97 -8.79
CA GLY A 75 -8.70 5.58 -8.17
C GLY A 75 -7.63 4.53 -7.93
N VAL A 76 -6.39 4.88 -8.24
CA VAL A 76 -5.23 4.07 -7.88
C VAL A 76 -5.03 4.22 -6.37
N MET A 77 -4.95 3.09 -5.65
CA MET A 77 -4.65 3.04 -4.21
C MET A 77 -3.50 3.99 -3.86
N GLN A 78 -3.69 4.81 -2.83
CA GLN A 78 -2.68 5.77 -2.38
C GLN A 78 -2.00 5.23 -1.11
N ILE A 79 -0.66 5.31 -1.07
CA ILE A 79 0.16 4.83 0.04
C ILE A 79 1.21 5.90 0.37
N TRP A 80 1.40 6.21 1.64
CA TRP A 80 2.41 7.18 2.07
C TRP A 80 2.90 6.93 3.49
N CYS A 81 4.11 7.40 3.79
CA CYS A 81 4.59 7.48 5.17
C CYS A 81 3.87 8.60 5.91
N MET A 82 3.43 8.31 7.13
CA MET A 82 2.84 9.29 8.04
C MET A 82 3.91 10.06 8.80
N GLU A 83 3.53 11.23 9.30
CA GLU A 83 4.32 11.95 10.29
C GLU A 83 4.42 11.15 11.61
N PRO A 84 5.54 11.23 12.36
CA PRO A 84 5.72 10.45 13.59
C PRO A 84 4.68 10.76 14.68
N TYR A 85 4.22 12.01 14.75
CA TYR A 85 3.27 12.47 15.77
C TYR A 85 2.10 13.21 15.11
N PRO A 86 1.16 12.47 14.49
CA PRO A 86 0.01 13.09 13.84
C PRO A 86 -0.89 13.76 14.88
N CYS A 87 -1.12 15.06 14.72
CA CYS A 87 -1.97 15.84 15.62
C CYS A 87 -3.32 16.15 14.98
N GLY A 88 -4.37 16.15 15.80
CA GLY A 88 -5.74 16.44 15.36
C GLY A 88 -6.51 15.21 14.90
N ASP A 89 -7.36 15.38 13.88
CA ASP A 89 -8.28 14.34 13.43
C ASP A 89 -7.54 13.24 12.65
N ARG A 90 -7.42 12.05 13.28
CA ARG A 90 -6.79 10.84 12.71
C ARG A 90 -7.30 10.43 11.33
N ARG A 91 -8.50 10.87 10.95
CA ARG A 91 -9.14 10.59 9.65
C ARG A 91 -8.59 11.49 8.55
N LEU A 92 -7.74 12.45 8.84
CA LEU A 92 -7.06 13.26 7.82
C LEU A 92 -5.88 12.49 7.21
N PRO A 93 -5.36 12.87 6.04
CA PRO A 93 -4.29 12.10 5.39
C PRO A 93 -2.98 11.99 6.19
N HIS A 94 -2.58 13.01 6.97
CA HIS A 94 -1.32 13.02 7.75
C HIS A 94 -0.07 12.70 6.93
N HIS A 95 0.17 13.47 5.86
CA HIS A 95 1.39 13.31 5.06
C HIS A 95 2.61 13.92 5.78
N VAL A 96 3.77 13.25 5.66
CA VAL A 96 5.06 13.91 5.89
C VAL A 96 5.28 15.05 4.88
N PHE A 97 6.06 16.07 5.26
CA PHE A 97 6.51 17.11 4.34
C PHE A 97 8.03 17.02 4.12
N PRO A 98 8.50 16.84 2.86
CA PRO A 98 7.72 16.64 1.63
C PRO A 98 7.02 15.25 1.57
N PRO A 99 5.91 15.10 0.83
CA PRO A 99 5.17 13.83 0.78
C PRO A 99 6.00 12.65 0.29
N LYS A 100 6.10 11.61 1.13
CA LYS A 100 6.79 10.36 0.82
C LYS A 100 5.78 9.27 0.46
N LYS A 101 5.44 9.18 -0.82
CA LYS A 101 4.55 8.15 -1.36
C LYS A 101 5.30 6.83 -1.60
N LEU A 102 4.57 5.72 -1.48
CA LEU A 102 5.09 4.38 -1.78
C LEU A 102 4.26 3.73 -2.90
N SER A 103 4.92 2.88 -3.69
CA SER A 103 4.23 1.96 -4.60
C SER A 103 3.76 0.70 -3.85
N PRO A 104 2.77 -0.04 -4.36
CA PRO A 104 2.36 -1.32 -3.80
C PRO A 104 3.54 -2.32 -3.67
N ASP A 105 4.47 -2.31 -4.61
CA ASP A 105 5.65 -3.17 -4.58
C ASP A 105 6.62 -2.78 -3.45
N GLN A 106 6.81 -1.48 -3.21
CA GLN A 106 7.62 -1.00 -2.09
C GLN A 106 6.96 -1.30 -0.73
N LEU A 107 5.63 -1.20 -0.65
CA LEU A 107 4.88 -1.61 0.53
C LEU A 107 5.12 -3.11 0.80
N ALA A 108 4.90 -3.96 -0.21
CA ALA A 108 5.10 -5.40 -0.09
C ALA A 108 6.53 -5.78 0.30
N GLN A 109 7.54 -5.11 -0.25
CA GLN A 109 8.95 -5.36 0.10
C GLN A 109 9.27 -4.96 1.55
N LYS A 110 8.66 -3.88 2.07
CA LYS A 110 8.91 -3.38 3.42
C LYS A 110 8.13 -4.14 4.49
N THR A 111 6.86 -4.44 4.23
CA THR A 111 5.93 -4.91 5.26
C THR A 111 5.38 -6.31 4.99
N GLY A 112 5.55 -6.84 3.77
CA GLY A 112 4.88 -8.07 3.32
C GLY A 112 3.39 -7.89 3.00
N VAL A 113 2.85 -6.67 3.13
CA VAL A 113 1.45 -6.37 2.80
C VAL A 113 1.24 -6.47 1.29
N GLN A 114 0.23 -7.25 0.89
CA GLN A 114 -0.13 -7.42 -0.51
C GLN A 114 -1.40 -6.66 -0.84
N TYR A 115 -1.42 -6.12 -2.06
CA TYR A 115 -2.54 -5.37 -2.59
C TYR A 115 -2.99 -5.96 -3.92
N PHE A 116 -4.32 -6.02 -4.11
CA PHE A 116 -4.92 -6.41 -5.37
C PHE A 116 -6.10 -5.50 -5.70
N LYS A 117 -6.17 -5.01 -6.93
CA LYS A 117 -7.39 -4.39 -7.46
C LYS A 117 -8.36 -5.46 -7.93
N VAL A 118 -9.61 -5.31 -7.52
CA VAL A 118 -10.73 -6.17 -7.88
C VAL A 118 -11.82 -5.30 -8.50
N ASP A 119 -12.28 -5.70 -9.68
CA ASP A 119 -13.48 -5.13 -10.26
C ASP A 119 -14.69 -5.80 -9.60
N LEU A 120 -15.50 -5.02 -8.87
CA LEU A 120 -16.69 -5.54 -8.17
C LEU A 120 -17.88 -5.73 -9.11
N ASP A 121 -17.86 -5.13 -10.29
CA ASP A 121 -18.93 -5.23 -11.27
C ASP A 121 -18.73 -6.49 -12.14
N ASP A 122 -17.48 -6.95 -12.31
CA ASP A 122 -17.15 -8.26 -12.89
C ASP A 122 -17.13 -9.37 -11.83
N THR A 123 -18.26 -10.05 -11.68
CA THR A 123 -18.43 -11.16 -10.73
C THR A 123 -17.46 -12.33 -10.99
N VAL A 124 -17.09 -12.59 -12.24
CA VAL A 124 -16.22 -13.73 -12.59
C VAL A 124 -14.77 -13.40 -12.20
N ALA A 125 -14.28 -12.20 -12.56
CA ALA A 125 -12.95 -11.74 -12.18
C ALA A 125 -12.81 -11.63 -10.66
N MET A 126 -13.84 -11.09 -9.97
CA MET A 126 -13.90 -11.01 -8.51
C MET A 126 -13.78 -12.39 -7.86
N LYS A 127 -14.64 -13.34 -8.25
CA LYS A 127 -14.61 -14.70 -7.68
C LYS A 127 -13.27 -15.39 -7.92
N LYS A 128 -12.68 -15.26 -9.11
CA LYS A 128 -11.37 -15.83 -9.45
C LYS A 128 -10.24 -15.24 -8.62
N ARG A 129 -10.26 -13.92 -8.35
CA ARG A 129 -9.25 -13.27 -7.50
C ARG A 129 -9.41 -13.71 -6.05
N LEU A 130 -10.63 -13.67 -5.53
CA LEU A 130 -10.94 -14.07 -4.16
C LEU A 130 -10.63 -15.54 -3.91
N SER A 131 -10.98 -16.44 -4.83
CA SER A 131 -10.68 -17.87 -4.68
C SER A 131 -9.18 -18.15 -4.59
N ARG A 132 -8.36 -17.43 -5.37
CA ARG A 132 -6.91 -17.55 -5.31
C ARG A 132 -6.34 -17.07 -3.98
N VAL A 133 -6.73 -15.87 -3.54
CA VAL A 133 -6.27 -15.33 -2.24
C VAL A 133 -6.74 -16.21 -1.09
N LYS A 134 -7.98 -16.72 -1.13
CA LYS A 134 -8.51 -17.66 -0.14
C LYS A 134 -7.69 -18.95 -0.06
N ALA A 135 -7.33 -19.52 -1.20
CA ALA A 135 -6.51 -20.73 -1.26
C ALA A 135 -5.07 -20.48 -0.78
N GLU A 136 -4.45 -19.37 -1.19
CA GLU A 136 -3.08 -19.01 -0.80
C GLU A 136 -2.95 -18.71 0.69
N ARG A 137 -3.94 -18.03 1.28
CA ARG A 137 -3.93 -17.61 2.69
C ARG A 137 -4.69 -18.56 3.63
N ASN A 138 -5.26 -19.63 3.08
CA ASN A 138 -6.02 -20.64 3.82
C ASN A 138 -7.20 -20.06 4.63
N VAL A 139 -7.88 -19.04 4.07
CA VAL A 139 -9.03 -18.37 4.70
C VAL A 139 -10.35 -18.92 4.14
N SER A 140 -11.21 -19.40 5.04
CA SER A 140 -12.44 -20.12 4.70
C SER A 140 -13.70 -19.34 5.04
N SER A 141 -13.66 -18.60 6.15
CA SER A 141 -14.79 -17.85 6.69
C SER A 141 -14.73 -16.39 6.25
N SER A 142 -15.89 -15.75 6.16
CA SER A 142 -15.96 -14.30 5.90
C SER A 142 -17.13 -13.66 6.61
N ASP A 143 -16.98 -12.39 6.95
CA ASP A 143 -18.07 -11.53 7.41
C ASP A 143 -18.13 -10.23 6.60
N VAL A 144 -19.24 -9.50 6.74
CA VAL A 144 -19.39 -8.15 6.21
C VAL A 144 -19.31 -7.19 7.37
N PHE A 145 -18.29 -6.35 7.35
CA PHE A 145 -18.07 -5.29 8.32
C PHE A 145 -18.51 -3.97 7.70
N THR A 146 -19.42 -3.27 8.37
CA THR A 146 -19.87 -1.93 7.97
C THR A 146 -19.67 -1.00 9.15
N ILE A 147 -18.98 0.12 8.94
CA ILE A 147 -18.87 1.19 9.92
C ILE A 147 -19.33 2.50 9.28
N SER A 148 -20.22 3.20 9.98
CA SER A 148 -20.74 4.49 9.55
C SER A 148 -21.23 5.30 10.75
N GLU A 149 -21.42 6.60 10.56
CA GLU A 149 -21.99 7.49 11.59
C GLU A 149 -23.38 7.05 12.07
N SER A 150 -24.08 6.18 11.32
CA SER A 150 -25.40 5.67 11.70
C SER A 150 -25.37 4.61 12.80
N ILE A 151 -24.20 4.07 13.15
CA ILE A 151 -24.06 3.05 14.19
C ILE A 151 -23.96 3.73 15.56
N ALA A 152 -24.67 3.20 16.54
CA ALA A 152 -24.45 3.57 17.94
C ALA A 152 -22.97 3.34 18.33
N ASP A 153 -22.43 4.29 19.09
CA ASP A 153 -21.04 4.26 19.58
C ASP A 153 -19.99 4.29 18.45
N PHE A 154 -20.30 4.97 17.35
CA PHE A 154 -19.37 5.12 16.21
C PHE A 154 -17.98 5.61 16.64
N ASN A 155 -17.92 6.64 17.50
CA ASN A 155 -16.66 7.22 17.95
C ASN A 155 -15.86 6.24 18.82
N ASP A 156 -16.52 5.53 19.73
CA ASP A 156 -15.87 4.59 20.65
C ASP A 156 -15.31 3.39 19.89
N LYS A 157 -16.08 2.85 18.94
CA LYS A 157 -15.60 1.80 18.03
C LYS A 157 -14.44 2.28 17.16
N LEU A 158 -14.51 3.52 16.67
CA LEU A 158 -13.43 4.10 15.88
C LEU A 158 -12.16 4.31 16.72
N GLU A 159 -12.29 4.55 18.03
CA GLU A 159 -11.17 4.60 18.96
C GLU A 159 -10.55 3.20 19.12
N GLU A 160 -11.38 2.19 19.41
CA GLU A 160 -10.96 0.79 19.56
C GLU A 160 -10.22 0.28 18.31
N PHE A 161 -10.73 0.58 17.12
CA PHE A 161 -10.07 0.15 15.88
C PHE A 161 -8.79 0.91 15.57
N TYR A 162 -8.59 2.08 16.17
CA TYR A 162 -7.38 2.89 15.98
C TYR A 162 -6.24 2.48 16.93
N GLU A 163 -6.53 1.69 17.95
CA GLU A 163 -5.50 1.04 18.76
C GLU A 163 -4.68 0.07 17.88
N PRO A 164 -3.33 0.10 17.95
CA PRO A 164 -2.50 -0.86 17.24
C PRO A 164 -2.82 -2.31 17.61
N GLN A 165 -3.17 -3.12 16.62
CA GLN A 165 -3.48 -4.54 16.76
C GLN A 165 -2.46 -5.40 16.04
N GLN A 166 -2.14 -6.56 16.63
CA GLN A 166 -1.41 -7.64 15.97
C GLN A 166 -2.30 -8.88 15.93
N ARG A 167 -2.44 -9.49 14.75
CA ARG A 167 -3.25 -10.69 14.57
C ARG A 167 -2.34 -11.90 14.34
N ALA A 168 -2.70 -13.05 14.93
CA ALA A 168 -1.97 -14.30 14.77
C ALA A 168 -2.16 -14.94 13.38
N ASP A 169 -3.25 -14.56 12.71
CA ASP A 169 -3.59 -14.93 11.33
C ASP A 169 -3.47 -13.71 10.41
N ASP A 170 -3.36 -13.96 9.10
CA ASP A 170 -3.37 -12.91 8.09
C ASP A 170 -4.72 -12.18 8.09
N VAL A 171 -4.68 -10.85 7.98
CA VAL A 171 -5.89 -10.03 7.85
C VAL A 171 -6.15 -9.79 6.37
N VAL A 172 -7.26 -10.30 5.86
CA VAL A 172 -7.67 -10.15 4.46
C VAL A 172 -8.96 -9.34 4.41
N SER A 173 -8.93 -8.19 3.76
CA SER A 173 -10.07 -7.26 3.69
C SER A 173 -10.31 -6.78 2.26
N LEU A 174 -11.52 -6.95 1.75
CA LEU A 174 -11.99 -6.38 0.48
C LEU A 174 -12.94 -5.22 0.77
N VAL A 175 -12.62 -4.01 0.31
CA VAL A 175 -13.55 -2.87 0.40
C VAL A 175 -14.64 -2.99 -0.66
N ILE A 176 -15.88 -3.17 -0.21
CA ILE A 176 -17.08 -3.25 -1.06
C ILE A 176 -17.59 -1.85 -1.39
N ASP A 177 -17.55 -0.93 -0.41
CA ASP A 177 -18.00 0.44 -0.58
C ASP A 177 -17.36 1.39 0.44
N GLY A 178 -17.39 2.69 0.15
CA GLY A 178 -16.78 3.72 0.96
C GLY A 178 -15.25 3.76 0.90
N SER A 179 -14.63 4.32 1.93
CA SER A 179 -13.17 4.48 2.00
C SER A 179 -12.63 4.52 3.42
N CYS A 180 -11.47 3.90 3.62
CA CYS A 180 -10.79 3.79 4.91
C CYS A 180 -9.27 3.92 4.79
N TYR A 181 -8.62 4.01 5.94
CA TYR A 181 -7.19 3.88 6.09
C TYR A 181 -6.86 2.63 6.91
N TYR A 182 -5.89 1.88 6.42
CA TYR A 182 -5.10 0.95 7.21
C TYR A 182 -3.73 1.56 7.42
N ASP A 183 -3.32 1.73 8.67
CA ASP A 183 -1.94 2.10 8.98
C ASP A 183 -1.21 0.85 9.41
N VAL A 184 -0.02 0.63 8.84
CA VAL A 184 0.85 -0.49 9.17
C VAL A 184 2.19 0.02 9.68
N GLU A 185 2.74 -0.67 10.66
CA GLU A 185 3.96 -0.29 11.37
C GLU A 185 5.00 -1.41 11.21
N PRO A 186 5.86 -1.36 10.18
CA PRO A 186 6.96 -2.30 10.01
C PRO A 186 8.05 -2.18 11.09
N GLU A 187 8.32 -0.96 11.55
CA GLU A 187 9.33 -0.61 12.56
C GLU A 187 8.70 0.36 13.55
N GLU A 188 9.18 0.37 14.79
CA GLU A 188 8.67 1.23 15.86
C GLU A 188 8.66 2.71 15.42
N ASP A 189 7.52 3.38 15.63
CA ASP A 189 7.27 4.78 15.23
C ASP A 189 7.28 5.06 13.71
N GLU A 190 7.39 4.04 12.84
CA GLU A 190 7.28 4.21 11.38
C GLU A 190 5.91 3.78 10.85
N TRP A 191 4.97 4.71 10.80
CA TRP A 191 3.63 4.44 10.25
C TRP A 191 3.55 4.64 8.73
N ILE A 192 3.03 3.63 8.04
CA ILE A 192 2.69 3.70 6.61
C ILE A 192 1.17 3.64 6.48
N ARG A 193 0.57 4.70 5.95
CA ARG A 193 -0.87 4.78 5.68
C ARG A 193 -1.21 4.25 4.30
N VAL A 194 -2.17 3.35 4.25
CA VAL A 194 -2.74 2.75 3.05
C VAL A 194 -4.19 3.18 2.93
N GLN A 195 -4.51 3.99 1.93
CA GLN A 195 -5.88 4.39 1.63
C GLN A 195 -6.55 3.35 0.73
N LEU A 196 -7.62 2.75 1.22
CA LEU A 196 -8.42 1.80 0.47
C LEU A 196 -9.77 2.41 0.08
N GLU A 197 -10.20 2.11 -1.14
CA GLU A 197 -11.51 2.45 -1.67
C GLU A 197 -12.18 1.21 -2.30
N ARG A 198 -13.41 1.39 -2.80
CA ARG A 198 -14.16 0.33 -3.48
C ARG A 198 -13.30 -0.48 -4.47
N GLY A 199 -13.33 -1.80 -4.29
CA GLY A 199 -12.61 -2.77 -5.12
C GLY A 199 -11.16 -3.03 -4.69
N ASP A 200 -10.68 -2.40 -3.61
CA ASP A 200 -9.35 -2.68 -3.09
C ASP A 200 -9.37 -3.88 -2.14
N LEU A 201 -8.55 -4.88 -2.45
CA LEU A 201 -8.29 -6.05 -1.61
C LEU A 201 -6.90 -5.93 -0.97
N LEU A 202 -6.86 -5.89 0.35
CA LEU A 202 -5.65 -5.80 1.15
C LEU A 202 -5.42 -7.11 1.90
N VAL A 203 -4.16 -7.55 1.94
CA VAL A 203 -3.70 -8.67 2.77
C VAL A 203 -2.56 -8.21 3.65
N ILE A 204 -2.80 -8.13 4.96
CA ILE A 204 -1.81 -7.81 5.97
C ILE A 204 -1.29 -9.14 6.55
N PRO A 205 0.03 -9.39 6.52
CA PRO A 205 0.58 -10.63 7.07
C PRO A 205 0.42 -10.68 8.58
N LYS A 206 0.28 -11.89 9.12
CA LYS A 206 0.24 -12.13 10.56
C LYS A 206 1.43 -11.50 11.29
N GLY A 207 1.19 -11.02 12.51
CA GLY A 207 2.20 -10.40 13.38
C GLY A 207 2.57 -8.96 13.02
N LEU A 208 2.08 -8.40 11.90
CA LEU A 208 2.30 -6.99 11.58
C LEU A 208 1.36 -6.09 12.39
N SER A 209 1.94 -5.12 13.10
CA SER A 209 1.20 -4.08 13.81
C SER A 209 0.42 -3.24 12.81
N HIS A 210 -0.89 -3.16 13.01
CA HIS A 210 -1.76 -2.35 12.17
C HIS A 210 -2.91 -1.76 12.97
N ARG A 211 -3.41 -0.62 12.49
CA ARG A 211 -4.62 0.02 12.99
C ARG A 211 -5.51 0.45 11.85
N PHE A 212 -6.76 0.75 12.17
CA PHE A 212 -7.78 1.06 11.20
C PHE A 212 -8.50 2.36 11.55
N THR A 213 -8.81 3.17 10.54
CA THR A 213 -9.72 4.30 10.71
C THR A 213 -10.50 4.58 9.43
N THR A 214 -11.62 5.27 9.55
CA THR A 214 -12.37 5.75 8.39
C THR A 214 -11.70 6.99 7.81
N THR A 215 -11.99 7.27 6.55
CA THR A 215 -11.74 8.59 5.96
C THR A 215 -12.73 9.62 6.51
N PRO A 216 -12.60 10.93 6.21
CA PRO A 216 -13.56 11.95 6.65
C PRO A 216 -14.97 11.77 6.07
N LYS A 217 -15.16 10.83 5.13
CA LYS A 217 -16.48 10.40 4.63
C LYS A 217 -17.24 9.54 5.65
N ASN A 218 -16.57 9.04 6.69
CA ASN A 218 -17.14 8.28 7.80
C ASN A 218 -18.05 7.11 7.38
N PHE A 219 -17.69 6.47 6.26
CA PHE A 219 -18.41 5.31 5.74
C PHE A 219 -17.44 4.36 5.08
N VAL A 220 -17.50 3.10 5.48
CA VAL A 220 -16.88 1.99 4.75
C VAL A 220 -17.62 0.69 5.02
N GLN A 221 -17.75 -0.09 3.97
CA GLN A 221 -18.23 -1.46 4.01
C GLN A 221 -17.17 -2.36 3.39
N MET A 222 -16.77 -3.40 4.10
CA MET A 222 -15.76 -4.34 3.65
C MET A 222 -16.16 -5.78 3.98
N GLN A 223 -15.73 -6.71 3.13
CA GLN A 223 -15.75 -8.13 3.44
C GLN A 223 -14.41 -8.51 4.06
N ARG A 224 -14.42 -9.04 5.28
CA ARG A 224 -13.21 -9.55 5.93
C ARG A 224 -13.19 -11.07 5.83
N PHE A 225 -12.02 -11.65 5.70
CA PHE A 225 -11.83 -13.10 5.60
C PHE A 225 -10.92 -13.59 6.71
N PHE A 226 -11.24 -14.77 7.24
CA PHE A 226 -10.56 -15.36 8.38
C PHE A 226 -10.30 -16.85 8.16
N SER A 227 -9.20 -17.35 8.73
CA SER A 227 -8.84 -18.77 8.74
C SER A 227 -9.83 -19.58 9.59
N LYS A 228 -10.15 -19.06 10.77
CA LYS A 228 -11.19 -19.56 11.68
C LYS A 228 -12.15 -18.41 11.98
N LYS A 229 -13.44 -18.71 12.13
CA LYS A 229 -14.40 -17.69 12.55
C LYS A 229 -13.93 -17.15 13.91
N PRO A 230 -13.83 -15.83 14.12
CA PRO A 230 -13.52 -15.30 15.44
C PRO A 230 -14.60 -15.82 16.38
N ASP A 231 -14.18 -16.45 17.50
CA ASP A 231 -15.09 -16.76 18.57
C ASP A 231 -15.70 -15.43 18.99
N THR A 232 -16.99 -15.24 18.71
CA THR A 232 -17.73 -14.09 19.21
C THR A 232 -17.60 -14.17 20.72
N GLN A 233 -16.72 -13.37 21.32
CA GLN A 233 -16.71 -13.20 22.77
C GLN A 233 -18.08 -12.60 23.10
N GLY A 234 -18.96 -13.45 23.64
CA GLY A 234 -20.27 -13.09 24.13
C GLY A 234 -20.22 -12.52 25.53
#